data_AF-A0A967NAH0-F1
#
_entry.id   AF-A0A967NAH0-F1
#
_cell.length_a   1.000
_cell.length_b   1.000
_cell.length_c   1.000
_cell.angle_alpha   90.00
_cell.angle_beta   90.00
_cell.angle_gamma   90.00
#
_symmetry.space_group_name_H-M   'P 1'
#
loop_
_entity.id
_entity.type
_entity.pdbx_description
1 polymer ?
#
loop_
_entity_poly.entity_id
_entity_poly.type
_entity_poly.pdbx_seq_one_letter_code
_entity_poly.pdbx_strand_id
1 'polypeptide(L)' 'QPRVSIGAKLVANLIVAAGADRVVSIDFHQHQIQGFFDIPVDHLYAAPV' A
#
# COMPACT_ATOMS: atom_id res chain seq x y z
N GLN A 1 -6.22 -10.02 21.58
CA GLN A 1 -6.02 -9.28 20.32
C GLN A 1 -6.70 -7.92 20.47
N PRO A 2 -6.02 -6.77 20.27
CA PRO A 2 -6.64 -5.46 20.42
C PRO A 2 -7.64 -5.23 19.28
N ARG A 3 -8.80 -4.61 19.57
CA ARG A 3 -9.76 -4.18 18.55
C ARG A 3 -9.34 -2.82 18.00
N VAL A 4 -8.40 -2.83 17.06
CA VAL A 4 -7.91 -1.64 16.39
C VAL A 4 -8.09 -1.77 14.89
N SER A 5 -8.25 -0.64 14.21
CA SER A 5 -8.39 -0.61 12.76
C SER A 5 -7.08 -0.94 12.04
N ILE A 6 -7.20 -1.42 10.80
CA ILE A 6 -6.05 -1.57 9.89
C ILE A 6 -6.03 -0.33 8.99
N GLY A 7 -5.41 0.75 9.47
CA GLY A 7 -5.40 2.05 8.78
C GLY A 7 -4.84 1.98 7.36
N ALA A 8 -3.80 1.18 7.13
CA ALA A 8 -3.21 1.02 5.80
C ALA A 8 -4.19 0.44 4.76
N LYS A 9 -5.08 -0.50 5.14
CA LYS A 9 -6.09 -1.04 4.22
C LYS A 9 -7.19 -0.01 3.92
N LEU A 10 -7.57 0.82 4.91
CA LEU A 10 -8.50 1.92 4.69
C LEU A 10 -7.95 2.90 3.65
N VAL A 11 -6.70 3.34 3.82
CA VAL A 11 -6.06 4.29 2.89
C VAL A 11 -5.90 3.68 1.50
N ALA A 12 -5.51 2.40 1.39
CA ALA A 12 -5.42 1.71 0.10
C ALA A 12 -6.76 1.74 -0.65
N ASN A 13 -7.87 1.43 0.03
CA ASN A 13 -9.20 1.47 -0.57
C ASN A 13 -9.61 2.88 -0.99
N LEU A 14 -9.26 3.92 -0.22
CA LEU A 14 -9.56 5.31 -0.58
C LEU A 14 -8.80 5.74 -1.84
N ILE A 15 -7.55 5.32 -2.00
CA ILE A 15 -6.74 5.61 -3.20
C ILE A 15 -7.36 4.93 -4.43
N VAL A 16 -7.76 3.66 -4.33
CA VAL A 16 -8.46 2.96 -5.42
C VAL A 16 -9.79 3.63 -5.73
N ALA A 17 -10.58 3.97 -4.71
CA ALA A 17 -11.88 4.63 -4.87
C ALA A 17 -11.77 6.03 -5.49
N ALA A 18 -10.64 6.72 -5.32
CA ALA A 18 -10.35 7.98 -5.98
C ALA A 18 -10.04 7.83 -7.48
N GLY A 19 -9.98 6.60 -8.00
CA GLY A 19 -9.76 6.30 -9.42
C GLY A 19 -8.31 6.02 -9.80
N ALA A 20 -7.44 5.65 -8.84
CA ALA A 20 -6.09 5.22 -9.18
C ALA A 20 -6.10 3.85 -9.86
N ASP A 21 -5.41 3.72 -10.99
CA ASP A 21 -5.27 2.46 -11.72
C ASP A 21 -3.98 1.68 -11.39
N ARG A 22 -3.01 2.34 -10.74
CA ARG A 22 -1.71 1.79 -10.33
C ARG A 22 -1.11 2.60 -9.19
N VAL A 23 -0.31 1.97 -8.34
CA VAL A 23 0.46 2.63 -7.26
C VAL A 23 1.95 2.36 -7.43
N VAL A 24 2.77 3.41 -7.25
CA VAL A 24 4.23 3.28 -7.12
C VAL A 24 4.60 3.68 -5.70
N SER A 25 5.45 2.89 -5.06
CA SER A 25 5.91 3.10 -3.68
C SER A 25 7.39 2.83 -3.55
N ILE A 26 7.99 3.34 -2.47
CA ILE A 26 9.37 3.08 -2.09
C ILE A 26 9.36 2.57 -0.66
N ASP A 27 9.94 1.40 -0.42
CA ASP A 27 10.17 0.78 0.89
C ASP A 27 8.96 0.84 1.84
N PHE A 28 7.93 0.06 1.55
CA PHE A 28 6.84 -0.14 2.49
C PHE A 28 7.37 -0.63 3.84
N HIS A 29 6.81 -0.08 4.92
CA HIS A 29 7.12 -0.51 6.28
C HIS A 29 6.96 -2.02 6.49
N GLN A 30 6.00 -2.64 5.78
CA GLN A 30 5.82 -4.09 5.69
C GLN A 30 5.47 -4.48 4.26
N HIS A 31 6.14 -5.52 3.73
CA HIS A 31 5.97 -5.95 2.34
C HIS A 31 4.52 -6.37 2.01
N GLN A 32 3.78 -6.91 2.97
CA GLN A 32 2.41 -7.39 2.82
C GLN A 32 1.40 -6.27 2.53
N ILE A 33 1.75 -5.01 2.78
CA ILE A 33 0.91 -3.85 2.47
C ILE A 33 0.58 -3.78 0.96
N GLN A 34 1.43 -4.33 0.09
CA GLN A 34 1.12 -4.48 -1.34
C GLN A 34 -0.20 -5.21 -1.58
N GLY A 35 -0.49 -6.26 -0.79
CA GLY A 35 -1.73 -7.02 -0.88
C GLY A 35 -2.98 -6.28 -0.40
N PHE A 36 -2.84 -5.03 0.10
CA PHE A 36 -4.00 -4.19 0.43
C PHE A 36 -4.55 -3.43 -0.78
N PHE A 37 -3.81 -3.33 -1.86
CA PHE A 37 -4.27 -2.70 -3.10
C PHE A 37 -4.87 -3.76 -4.03
N ASP A 38 -6.05 -3.46 -4.57
CA ASP A 38 -6.72 -4.29 -5.57
C ASP A 38 -6.29 -3.94 -7.01
N ILE A 39 -5.26 -3.10 -7.14
CA ILE A 39 -4.65 -2.61 -8.38
C ILE A 39 -3.14 -2.91 -8.38
N PRO A 40 -2.47 -2.94 -9.55
CA PRO A 40 -1.02 -3.18 -9.61
C PRO A 40 -0.23 -2.20 -8.74
N VAL A 41 0.72 -2.74 -7.98
CA VAL A 41 1.65 -1.97 -7.14
C VAL A 41 3.08 -2.23 -7.56
N ASP A 42 3.80 -1.17 -7.91
CA ASP A 42 5.24 -1.21 -8.08
C ASP A 42 5.90 -0.81 -6.75
N HIS A 43 6.57 -1.78 -6.12
CA HIS A 43 7.29 -1.58 -4.87
C HIS A 43 8.79 -1.51 -5.14
N LEU A 44 9.32 -0.29 -5.11
CA LEU A 44 10.73 -0.01 -5.35
C LEU A 44 11.50 -0.07 -4.04
N TYR A 45 12.74 -0.54 -4.13
CA TYR A 45 13.67 -0.58 -2.99
C TYR A 45 14.66 0.57 -3.13
N ALA A 46 14.85 1.36 -2.07
CA ALA A 46 15.93 2.33 -2.07
C ALA A 46 17.27 1.59 -2.00
N ALA A 47 18.05 1.67 -3.07
CA ALA A 47 19.43 1.22 -3.06
C ALA A 47 20.31 2.31 -2.41
N PRO A 48 21.33 1.91 -1.62
CA PRO A 48 22.36 2.85 -1.17
C PRO A 48 23.06 3.51 -2.38
N VAL A 49 23.41 4.78 -2.24
CA VAL A 49 24.25 5.53 -3.19
C VAL A 49 25.73 5.34 -2.93
#